data_AF-A0AAD3UBB4-F1
#
_entry.id   AF-A0AAD3UBB4-F1
#
_cell.length_a   1.000
_cell.length_b   1.000
_cell.length_c   1.000
_cell.angle_alpha   90.00
_cell.angle_beta   90.00
_cell.angle_gamma   90.00
#
_symmetry.space_group_name_H-M   'P 1'
#
loop_
_entity.id
_entity.type
_entity.pdbx_description
1 polymer ?
#
loop_
_entity_poly.entity_id
_entity_poly.type
_entity_poly.pdbx_seq_one_letter_code
_entity_poly.pdbx_strand_id
1 'polypeptide(L)' 'PALPLDLKQAVAGYEINLLKQALQQSQYNQRKAAQLLALSYHQFRGMLRKYQLLDSDNDAD' A
#
# COMPACT_ATOMS: atom_id res chain seq x y z
N PRO A 1 2.62 -12.58 16.36
CA PRO A 1 3.20 -13.55 15.40
C PRO A 1 4.17 -14.48 16.15
N ALA A 2 4.30 -15.75 15.74
CA ALA A 2 5.21 -16.72 16.37
C ALA A 2 6.57 -16.76 15.64
N LEU A 3 7.63 -17.16 16.35
CA LEU A 3 9.00 -17.24 15.83
C LEU A 3 9.38 -18.69 15.45
N PRO A 4 10.33 -18.89 14.51
CA PRO A 4 11.02 -17.86 13.72
C PRO A 4 10.16 -17.29 12.59
N LEU A 5 10.35 -16.00 12.27
CA LEU A 5 9.55 -15.25 11.28
C LEU A 5 10.46 -14.53 10.30
N ASP A 6 10.10 -14.53 9.01
CA ASP A 6 10.67 -13.60 8.04
C ASP A 6 10.09 -12.19 8.28
N LEU A 7 10.86 -11.37 8.98
CA LEU A 7 10.49 -9.99 9.31
C LEU A 7 10.21 -9.16 8.04
N LYS A 8 10.98 -9.35 6.96
CA LYS A 8 10.83 -8.54 5.75
C LYS A 8 9.49 -8.82 5.09
N GLN A 9 9.11 -10.09 5.00
CA GLN A 9 7.82 -10.50 4.45
C GLN A 9 6.65 -10.01 5.31
N ALA A 10 6.76 -10.14 6.63
CA ALA A 10 5.71 -9.71 7.56
C ALA A 10 5.46 -8.19 7.48
N VAL A 11 6.52 -7.39 7.46
CA VAL A 11 6.43 -5.93 7.31
C VAL A 11 5.85 -5.56 5.94
N ALA A 12 6.30 -6.20 4.87
CA ALA A 12 5.74 -5.96 3.53
C ALA A 12 4.23 -6.23 3.47
N GLY A 13 3.76 -7.33 4.06
CA GLY A 13 2.33 -7.65 4.13
C GLY A 13 1.52 -6.61 4.91
N TYR A 14 2.06 -6.15 6.05
CA TYR A 14 1.43 -5.09 6.84
C TYR A 14 1.34 -3.77 6.07
N GLU A 15 2.43 -3.35 5.42
CA GLU A 15 2.47 -2.14 4.60
C GLU A 15 1.48 -2.21 3.43
N ILE A 16 1.44 -3.32 2.69
CA ILE A 16 0.48 -3.54 1.59
C ILE A 16 -0.97 -3.40 2.08
N ASN A 17 -1.29 -3.99 3.22
CA ASN A 17 -2.64 -3.92 3.79
C ASN A 17 -3.04 -2.48 4.12
N LEU A 18 -2.15 -1.68 4.71
CA LEU A 18 -2.41 -0.27 5.00
C LEU A 18 -2.58 0.55 3.72
N LEU A 19 -1.74 0.32 2.70
CA LEU A 19 -1.84 1.02 1.41
C LEU A 19 -3.19 0.74 0.74
N LYS A 20 -3.63 -0.52 0.72
CA LYS A 20 -4.93 -0.92 0.15
C LYS A 20 -6.11 -0.31 0.92
N GLN A 21 -6.07 -0.35 2.26
CA GLN A 21 -7.11 0.27 3.08
C GLN A 21 -7.18 1.78 2.87
N ALA A 22 -6.03 2.47 2.81
CA ALA A 22 -5.98 3.90 2.56
C ALA A 22 -6.53 4.26 1.17
N LEU A 23 -6.25 3.45 0.14
CA LEU A 23 -6.86 3.60 -1.18
C LEU A 23 -8.37 3.42 -1.12
N GLN A 24 -8.87 2.34 -0.51
CA GLN A 24 -10.31 2.09 -0.41
C GLN A 24 -11.04 3.22 0.33
N GLN A 25 -10.53 3.63 1.49
CA GLN A 25 -11.12 4.69 2.30
C GLN A 25 -11.06 6.07 1.61
N SER A 26 -10.05 6.30 0.77
CA SER A 26 -9.93 7.54 0.00
C SER A 26 -10.67 7.53 -1.34
N GLN A 27 -11.45 6.47 -1.62
CA GLN A 27 -12.08 6.24 -2.92
C GLN A 27 -11.05 6.26 -4.07
N TYR A 28 -9.95 5.55 -3.86
CA TYR A 28 -8.80 5.41 -4.77
C TYR A 28 -8.10 6.73 -5.12
N ASN A 29 -8.39 7.81 -4.40
CA ASN A 29 -7.65 9.06 -4.53
C ASN A 29 -6.29 8.93 -3.80
N GLN A 30 -5.22 8.78 -4.58
CA GLN A 30 -3.87 8.57 -4.04
C GLN A 30 -3.36 9.73 -3.17
N ARG A 31 -3.76 10.98 -3.46
CA ARG A 31 -3.35 12.13 -2.63
C ARG A 31 -4.01 12.07 -1.25
N LYS A 32 -5.30 11.75 -1.20
CA LYS A 32 -6.03 11.55 0.06
C LYS A 32 -5.52 10.32 0.81
N ALA A 33 -5.24 9.21 0.12
CA ALA A 33 -4.67 8.00 0.73
C ALA A 33 -3.30 8.28 1.38
N ALA A 34 -2.45 9.06 0.71
CA ALA A 34 -1.18 9.48 1.28
C ALA A 34 -1.37 10.27 2.58
N GLN A 35 -2.35 11.19 2.63
CA GLN A 35 -2.68 11.95 3.84
C GLN A 35 -3.16 11.04 4.98
N LEU A 36 -3.99 10.03 4.69
CA LEU A 36 -4.47 9.06 5.69
C LEU A 36 -3.33 8.29 6.37
N LEU A 37 -2.22 8.07 5.67
CA LEU A 37 -1.03 7.40 6.19
C LEU A 37 0.09 8.36 6.62
N ALA A 38 -0.19 9.67 6.68
CA ALA A 38 0.81 10.72 6.98
C ALA A 38 2.06 10.65 6.07
N LEU A 39 1.87 10.28 4.81
CA LEU A 39 2.90 10.23 3.78
C LEU A 39 2.73 11.41 2.81
N SER A 40 3.84 11.88 2.27
CA SER A 40 3.78 12.67 1.04
C SER A 40 3.25 11.81 -0.11
N TYR A 41 2.63 12.45 -1.09
CA TYR A 41 2.17 11.76 -2.31
C TYR A 41 3.30 10.97 -3.01
N HIS A 42 4.53 11.52 -3.02
CA HIS A 42 5.68 10.85 -3.64
C HIS A 42 6.09 9.57 -2.90
N GLN A 43 6.09 9.60 -1.56
CA GLN A 43 6.38 8.41 -0.74
C GLN A 43 5.31 7.34 -0.94
N PHE A 44 4.04 7.73 -0.89
CA PHE A 44 2.92 6.83 -1.13
C PHE A 44 3.01 6.17 -2.51
N ARG A 45 3.23 6.95 -3.57
CA ARG A 45 3.41 6.43 -4.93
C ARG A 45 4.67 5.57 -5.07
N GLY A 46 5.74 5.86 -4.32
CA GLY A 46 6.93 5.02 -4.24
C GLY A 46 6.61 3.64 -3.66
N MET A 47 5.81 3.61 -2.59
CA MET A 47 5.36 2.38 -1.94
C MET A 47 4.44 1.54 -2.85
N LEU A 48 3.50 2.18 -3.56
CA LEU A 48 2.66 1.48 -4.54
C LEU A 48 3.50 0.82 -5.66
N ARG A 49 4.53 1.51 -6.16
CA ARG A 49 5.47 0.92 -7.14
C ARG A 49 6.30 -0.21 -6.57
N LYS A 50 6.85 -0.03 -5.37
CA LYS A 50 7.65 -1.04 -4.66
C LYS A 50 6.88 -2.36 -4.54
N TYR A 51 5.56 -2.27 -4.33
CA TYR A 51 4.67 -3.42 -4.17
C TYR A 51 3.85 -3.78 -5.42
N GLN A 52 4.13 -3.17 -6.57
CA GLN A 52 3.43 -3.46 -7.84
C GLN A 52 1.90 -3.30 -7.75
N LEU A 53 1.42 -2.36 -6.92
CA LEU A 53 0.00 -2.10 -6.68
C LEU A 53 -0.62 -1.08 -7.66
N LEU A 54 0.12 -0.65 -8.68
CA LEU A 54 -0.37 0.31 -9.68
C LEU A 54 -0.91 -0.34 -10.96
N ASP A 55 -0.51 -1.58 -11.26
CA ASP A 55 -0.82 -2.22 -12.54
C ASP A 55 -2.00 -3.21 -12.44
N SER A 56 -2.48 -3.54 -11.24
CA SER A 56 -3.54 -4.54 -11.03
C SER A 56 -4.97 -4.06 -11.29
N ASP A 57 -5.19 -2.79 -11.63
CA ASP A 57 -6.52 -2.24 -11.93
C ASP A 57 -6.87 -2.30 -13.44
N ASN A 58 -5.98 -2.80 -14.31
CA ASN A 58 -6.19 -2.83 -15.77
C ASN A 58 -6.60 -4.21 -16.33
N ASP A 59 -6.71 -5.24 -15.49
CA ASP A 59 -7.04 -6.63 -15.89
C ASP A 59 -8.39 -7.12 -15.30
N ALA A 60 -9.25 -6.19 -14.88
CA ALA A 60 -10.62 -6.48 -14.47
C ALA A 60 -11.61 -6.00 -15.56
N ASP A 61 -11.52 -6.62 -16.74
CA ASP A 61 -12.55 -6.65 -17.79
C ASP A 61 -12.68 -8.11 -18.30
#